data_AF-A0AA44YI50-F1
#
_entry.id   AF-A0AA44YI50-F1
#
_cell.length_a   1.000
_cell.length_b   1.000
_cell.length_c   1.000
_cell.angle_alpha   90.00
_cell.angle_beta   90.00
_cell.angle_gamma   90.00
#
_symmetry.space_group_name_H-M   'P 1'
#
loop_
_entity.id
_entity.type
_entity.pdbx_description
1 polymer ?
#
loop_
_entity_poly.entity_id
_entity_poly.type
_entity_poly.pdbx_seq_one_letter_code
_entity_poly.pdbx_strand_id
1 'polypeptide(L)' 'MNEMRTLFLNGLNCLLDDNYSSSKVADYAYRFYLDYDIPDEELSYVVDYLKGIDSGPEFEMSKDEVISFIKLNLK' A
#
# COMPACT_ATOMS: atom_id res chain seq x y z
N MET A 1 2.10 12.58 -11.83
CA MET A 1 1.66 11.41 -11.05
C MET A 1 0.59 10.69 -11.87
N ASN A 2 0.73 9.39 -12.09
CA ASN A 2 -0.26 8.57 -12.80
C ASN A 2 -1.61 8.60 -12.05
N GLU A 3 -2.74 8.54 -12.77
CA GLU A 3 -4.09 8.50 -12.18
C GLU A 3 -4.22 7.33 -11.19
N MET A 4 -3.63 6.18 -11.52
CA MET A 4 -3.66 4.98 -10.67
C MET A 4 -2.82 5.15 -9.39
N ARG A 5 -1.65 5.79 -9.48
CA ARG A 5 -0.86 6.15 -8.28
C ARG A 5 -1.66 7.07 -7.36
N THR A 6 -2.32 8.07 -7.94
CA THR A 6 -3.16 9.02 -7.18
C THR A 6 -4.31 8.30 -6.49
N LEU A 7 -4.99 7.40 -7.20
CA LEU A 7 -6.08 6.61 -6.64
C LEU A 7 -5.62 5.73 -5.47
N PHE A 8 -4.51 5.02 -5.63
CA PHE A 8 -3.93 4.18 -4.59
C PHE A 8 -3.51 4.99 -3.36
N LEU A 9 -2.77 6.08 -3.56
CA LEU A 9 -2.27 6.91 -2.47
C LEU A 9 -3.39 7.60 -1.70
N ASN A 10 -4.47 8.01 -2.37
CA ASN A 10 -5.62 8.62 -1.69
C ASN A 10 -6.31 7.61 -0.76
N GLY A 11 -6.57 6.38 -1.21
CA GLY A 11 -7.17 5.35 -0.37
C GLY A 11 -6.25 4.96 0.80
N LEU A 12 -4.95 4.83 0.53
CA LEU A 12 -3.97 4.50 1.55
C LEU A 12 -3.84 5.59 2.62
N ASN A 13 -3.83 6.87 2.23
CA ASN A 13 -3.76 7.99 3.18
C ASN A 13 -4.95 8.00 4.16
N CYS A 14 -6.15 7.63 3.72
CA CYS A 14 -7.29 7.49 4.63
C CYS A 14 -7.03 6.44 5.73
N LEU A 15 -6.35 5.34 5.41
CA LEU A 15 -6.01 4.28 6.37
C LEU A 15 -4.87 4.67 7.30
N LEU A 16 -3.96 5.53 6.82
CA LEU A 16 -2.86 6.04 7.63
C LEU A 16 -3.36 7.09 8.64
N ASP A 17 -4.37 7.88 8.29
CA ASP A 17 -4.92 8.93 9.16
C ASP A 17 -5.94 8.40 10.18
N ASP A 18 -6.62 7.28 9.91
CA ASP A 18 -7.63 6.69 10.79
C ASP A 18 -7.18 5.37 11.45
N ASN A 19 -6.81 5.44 12.74
CA ASN A 19 -6.49 4.29 13.61
C ASN A 19 -5.79 3.15 12.86
N TYR A 20 -4.53 3.43 12.50
CA TYR A 20 -3.68 2.58 11.68
C TYR A 20 -3.70 1.12 12.11
N SER A 21 -3.78 0.22 11.13
CA SER A 21 -3.55 -1.21 11.29
C SER A 21 -2.98 -1.79 10.00
N SER A 22 -1.94 -2.61 10.15
CA SER A 22 -1.27 -3.34 9.07
C SER A 22 -2.26 -4.20 8.28
N SER A 23 -3.20 -4.86 8.98
CA SER A 23 -4.28 -5.66 8.36
C SER A 23 -5.16 -4.85 7.40
N LYS A 24 -5.53 -3.61 7.75
CA LYS A 24 -6.35 -2.75 6.89
C LYS A 24 -5.59 -2.34 5.63
N VAL A 25 -4.30 -2.04 5.77
CA VAL A 25 -3.43 -1.69 4.64
C VAL A 25 -3.23 -2.90 3.73
N ALA A 26 -3.02 -4.08 4.29
CA ALA A 26 -2.90 -5.32 3.53
C ALA A 26 -4.17 -5.67 2.75
N ASP A 27 -5.35 -5.62 3.40
CA ASP A 27 -6.64 -5.85 2.73
C ASP A 27 -6.88 -4.83 1.62
N TYR A 28 -6.56 -3.55 1.86
CA TYR A 28 -6.68 -2.51 0.84
C TYR A 28 -5.79 -2.77 -0.37
N ALA A 29 -4.50 -3.07 -0.15
CA ALA A 29 -3.57 -3.38 -1.23
C ALA A 29 -3.98 -4.64 -2.00
N TYR A 30 -4.47 -5.67 -1.29
CA TYR A 30 -4.96 -6.89 -1.92
C TYR A 30 -6.18 -6.63 -2.81
N ARG A 31 -7.15 -5.84 -2.35
CA ARG A 31 -8.32 -5.44 -3.16
C ARG A 31 -7.91 -4.61 -4.37
N PHE A 32 -7.00 -3.65 -4.19
CA PHE A 32 -6.49 -2.84 -5.27
C PHE A 32 -5.83 -3.69 -6.37
N TYR A 33 -5.06 -4.72 -5.97
CA TYR A 33 -4.48 -5.70 -6.88
C TYR A 33 -5.53 -6.52 -7.65
N LEU A 34 -6.68 -6.82 -7.04
CA LEU A 34 -7.76 -7.56 -7.70
C LEU A 34 -8.61 -6.68 -8.63
N ASP A 35 -8.80 -5.41 -8.27
CA ASP A 35 -9.71 -4.50 -8.97
C ASP A 35 -9.07 -3.81 -10.19
N TYR A 36 -7.73 -3.72 -10.25
CA TYR A 36 -7.02 -2.95 -11.28
C TYR A 36 -5.91 -3.77 -11.96
N ASP A 37 -5.77 -3.59 -13.28
CA ASP A 37 -4.54 -3.92 -14.00
C ASP A 37 -3.52 -2.80 -13.76
N ILE A 38 -2.37 -3.12 -13.18
CA ILE A 38 -1.37 -2.14 -12.71
C ILE A 38 -0.15 -2.16 -13.64
N PRO A 39 -0.17 -1.43 -14.78
CA PRO A 39 0.96 -1.42 -15.73
C PRO A 39 2.19 -0.66 -15.19
N ASP A 40 2.00 0.14 -14.15
CA ASP A 40 3.05 0.91 -13.49
C ASP A 40 3.85 0.00 -12.55
N GLU A 41 5.04 -0.41 -12.97
CA GLU A 41 5.86 -1.40 -12.25
C GLU A 41 6.19 -0.98 -10.81
N GLU A 42 6.45 0.32 -10.57
CA GLU A 42 6.74 0.83 -9.22
C GLU A 42 5.50 0.73 -8.32
N LEU A 43 4.32 1.06 -8.87
CA LEU A 43 3.07 0.89 -8.15
C LEU A 43 2.72 -0.56 -7.92
N SER A 44 2.93 -1.42 -8.93
CA SER A 44 2.70 -2.85 -8.82
C SER A 44 3.57 -3.45 -7.72
N TYR A 45 4.84 -3.05 -7.62
CA TYR A 45 5.74 -3.47 -6.55
C TYR A 45 5.24 -3.04 -5.17
N VAL A 46 4.83 -1.77 -5.02
CA VAL A 46 4.32 -1.26 -3.74
C VAL A 46 3.04 -1.99 -3.32
N VAL A 47 2.10 -2.19 -4.24
CA VAL A 47 0.85 -2.91 -3.97
C VAL A 47 1.13 -4.37 -3.60
N ASP A 48 2.01 -5.04 -4.34
CA ASP A 48 2.38 -6.44 -4.11
C ASP A 48 3.09 -6.64 -2.76
N TYR A 49 3.90 -5.67 -2.34
CA TYR A 49 4.54 -5.71 -1.03
C TYR A 49 3.53 -5.45 0.10
N LEU A 50 2.71 -4.40 -0.03
CA LEU A 50 1.79 -4.00 1.03
C LEU A 50 0.69 -5.02 1.31
N LYS A 51 0.25 -5.81 0.33
CA LYS A 51 -0.70 -6.91 0.59
C LYS A 51 -0.12 -8.02 1.46
N GLY A 52 1.21 -8.10 1.59
CA GLY A 52 1.91 -9.12 2.37
C GLY A 52 2.16 -8.77 3.83
N ILE A 53 1.97 -7.51 4.24
CA ILE A 53 2.43 -7.03 5.56
C ILE A 53 1.62 -7.57 6.74
N ASP A 54 0.50 -8.25 6.50
CA ASP A 54 -0.31 -8.90 7.54
C ASP A 54 -0.16 -10.44 7.51
N SER A 55 0.84 -10.96 6.79
CA SER A 55 1.06 -12.42 6.67
C SER A 55 1.72 -13.04 7.91
N GLY A 56 2.21 -12.22 8.84
CA GLY A 56 2.87 -12.64 10.07
C GLY A 56 3.57 -11.48 10.78
N PRO A 57 3.89 -11.59 12.09
CA PRO A 57 4.53 -10.53 12.86
C PRO A 57 5.87 -10.03 12.28
N GLU A 58 6.60 -10.89 11.57
CA GLU A 58 7.86 -10.59 10.91
C GLU A 58 7.73 -9.72 9.65
N PHE A 59 6.52 -9.63 9.09
CA PHE A 59 6.20 -8.80 7.92
C PHE A 59 5.44 -7.52 8.29
N GLU A 60 5.01 -7.42 9.55
CA GLU A 60 4.21 -6.30 10.02
C GLU A 60 5.00 -4.99 9.97
N MET A 61 4.39 -3.97 9.38
CA MET A 61 4.97 -2.63 9.30
C MET A 61 4.19 -1.68 10.22
N SER A 62 4.90 -0.77 10.87
CA SER A 62 4.32 0.40 11.49
C SER A 62 3.87 1.43 10.44
N LYS A 63 3.03 2.39 10.86
CA LYS A 63 2.60 3.52 10.03
C LYS A 63 3.78 4.25 9.38
N ASP A 64 4.83 4.53 10.15
CA ASP A 64 5.99 5.28 9.68
C ASP A 64 6.84 4.48 8.69
N GLU A 65 6.92 3.16 8.86
CA GLU A 65 7.56 2.25 7.91
C GLU A 65 6.80 2.23 6.59
N VAL A 66 5.45 2.17 6.62
CA VAL A 66 4.63 2.23 5.40
C VAL A 66 4.85 3.55 4.66
N ILE A 67 4.82 4.68 5.37
CA ILE A 67 5.07 6.00 4.76
C ILE A 67 6.46 6.09 4.14
N SER A 68 7.47 5.57 4.84
CA SER A 68 8.86 5.58 4.36
C SER A 68 9.03 4.68 3.14
N PHE A 69 8.42 3.50 3.17
CA PHE A 69 8.42 2.55 2.06
C PHE A 69 7.79 3.15 0.79
N ILE A 70 6.63 3.81 0.92
CA ILE A 70 5.99 4.50 -0.21
C ILE A 70 6.91 5.57 -0.79
N LYS A 71 7.47 6.45 0.05
CA LYS A 71 8.35 7.55 -0.40
C LYS A 71 9.61 7.05 -1.11
N LEU A 72 10.13 5.89 -0.71
CA LEU A 72 11.31 5.27 -1.32
C LEU A 72 11.01 4.68 -2.70
N ASN A 73 9.82 4.10 -2.87
CA ASN A 73 9.48 3.27 -4.04
C ASN A 73 8.54 3.95 -5.04
N LEU A 74 7.84 5.03 -4.66
CA LEU A 74 6.99 5.84 -5.55
C LEU A 74 7.50 7.28 -5.58
N LYS A 75 8.26 7.62 -6.62
CA LYS A 75 8.77 8.98 -6.87
C LYS A 75 7.87 9.80 -7.79
#